data_AF-A0A7J3ZB58-F1
#
_entry.id   AF-A0A7J3ZB58-F1
#
_cell.length_a   1.000
_cell.length_b   1.000
_cell.length_c   1.000
_cell.angle_alpha   90.00
_cell.angle_beta   90.00
_cell.angle_gamma   90.00
#
_symmetry.space_group_name_H-M   'P 1'
#
loop_
_entity.id
_entity.type
_entity.pdbx_description
1 polymer ?
#
loop_
_entity_poly.entity_id
_entity_poly.type
_entity_poly.pdbx_seq_one_letter_code
_entity_poly.pdbx_strand_id
1 'polypeptide(L)'
;MKLGAPLVIVDPSESSSERPQCGSMLEEKGYRRLRYPQCNFEAYRDVVRKLNIWKSALKMLGIKAIPGGVLTTSLPPDGRCKPE
;
A
#
# COMPACT_ATOMS: atom_id res chain seq x y z
N MET A 1 -18.03 -10.22 16.19
CA MET A 1 -16.63 -9.92 16.59
C MET A 1 -16.49 -10.16 18.07
N LYS A 2 -15.60 -11.06 18.52
CA LYS A 2 -15.45 -11.39 19.96
C LYS A 2 -14.60 -10.39 20.75
N LEU A 3 -13.77 -9.59 20.07
CA LEU A 3 -12.79 -8.68 20.70
C LEU A 3 -13.01 -7.20 20.35
N GLY A 4 -14.16 -6.83 19.78
CA GLY A 4 -14.46 -5.44 19.37
C GLY A 4 -13.59 -4.87 18.25
N ALA A 5 -12.67 -5.64 17.68
CA ALA A 5 -11.83 -5.20 16.57
C ALA A 5 -12.67 -5.00 15.29
N PRO A 6 -12.50 -3.86 14.58
CA PRO A 6 -13.16 -3.64 13.31
C PRO A 6 -12.66 -4.62 12.25
N LEU A 7 -13.58 -5.15 11.44
CA LEU A 7 -13.32 -6.09 10.36
C LEU A 7 -13.96 -5.53 9.10
N VAL A 8 -13.21 -5.54 8.02
CA VAL A 8 -13.67 -5.16 6.69
C VAL A 8 -13.23 -6.22 5.70
N ILE A 9 -14.12 -6.53 4.76
CA ILE A 9 -13.82 -7.37 3.60
C ILE A 9 -13.45 -6.44 2.45
N VAL A 10 -12.26 -6.64 1.88
CA VAL A 10 -11.72 -5.83 0.79
C VAL A 10 -11.58 -6.71 -0.45
N ASP A 11 -11.94 -6.19 -1.62
CA ASP A 11 -11.64 -6.81 -2.90
C ASP A 11 -10.13 -6.64 -3.22
N PRO A 12 -9.36 -7.74 -3.40
CA PRO A 12 -7.93 -7.67 -3.66
C PRO A 12 -7.58 -7.41 -5.14
N SER A 13 -8.54 -7.17 -6.03
CA SER A 13 -8.28 -6.87 -7.44
C SER A 13 -7.30 -5.70 -7.60
N GLU A 14 -6.33 -5.81 -8.52
CA GLU A 14 -5.26 -4.82 -8.76
C GLU A 14 -4.34 -4.45 -7.57
N SER A 15 -4.53 -5.07 -6.40
CA SER A 15 -3.74 -4.79 -5.19
C SER A 15 -2.24 -5.09 -5.31
N SER A 16 -1.84 -5.86 -6.32
CA SER A 16 -0.48 -6.37 -6.50
C SER A 16 0.29 -5.70 -7.65
N SER A 17 -0.26 -4.64 -8.23
CA SER A 17 0.29 -3.91 -9.38
C SER A 17 0.39 -2.42 -9.07
N GLU A 18 -0.49 -1.90 -8.22
CA GLU A 18 -0.49 -0.49 -7.84
C GLU A 18 0.48 -0.17 -6.71
N ARG A 19 1.09 1.01 -6.79
CA ARG A 19 1.94 1.51 -5.72
C ARG A 19 1.10 2.01 -4.53
N PRO A 20 1.38 1.58 -3.28
CA PRO A 20 0.56 1.95 -2.12
C PRO A 20 0.50 3.45 -1.82
N GLN A 21 1.55 4.20 -2.12
CA GLN A 21 1.61 5.63 -1.79
C GLN A 21 0.73 6.48 -2.73
N CYS A 22 0.91 6.37 -4.05
CA CYS A 22 0.28 7.26 -5.02
C CYS A 22 -0.67 6.57 -6.01
N GLY A 23 -0.79 5.23 -5.99
CA GLY A 23 -1.68 4.48 -6.91
C GLY A 23 -1.11 4.25 -8.31
N SER A 24 0.06 4.81 -8.62
CA SER A 24 0.74 4.59 -9.90
C SER A 24 1.10 3.11 -10.11
N MET A 25 1.00 2.60 -11.35
CA MET A 25 1.39 1.23 -11.67
C MET A 25 2.90 0.99 -11.44
N LEU A 26 3.23 -0.17 -10.88
CA LEU A 26 4.59 -0.66 -10.71
C LEU A 26 5.00 -1.52 -11.91
N GLU A 27 6.28 -1.47 -12.26
CA GLU A 27 6.92 -2.30 -13.28
C GLU A 27 7.49 -3.58 -12.65
N GLU A 28 7.46 -4.69 -13.40
CA GLU A 28 8.14 -5.92 -13.00
C GLU A 28 9.66 -5.78 -13.11
N LYS A 29 10.38 -6.09 -12.02
CA LYS A 29 11.85 -6.00 -11.95
C LYS A 29 12.47 -7.36 -11.58
N GLY A 30 11.93 -8.43 -12.17
CA GLY A 30 12.36 -9.82 -11.93
C GLY A 30 11.39 -10.62 -11.08
N TYR A 31 11.83 -11.81 -10.61
CA TYR A 31 10.92 -12.77 -9.97
C TYR A 31 10.27 -12.19 -8.70
N ARG A 32 8.95 -11.99 -8.77
CA ARG A 32 8.08 -11.47 -7.70
C ARG A 32 8.43 -10.06 -7.20
N ARG A 33 9.30 -9.31 -7.88
CA ARG A 33 9.71 -7.96 -7.48
C ARG A 33 9.08 -6.92 -8.38
N LEU A 34 8.55 -5.88 -7.75
CA LEU A 34 7.99 -4.72 -8.41
C LEU A 34 8.82 -3.49 -8.08
N ARG A 35 9.01 -2.61 -9.06
CA ARG A 35 9.61 -1.29 -8.84
C ARG A 35 8.71 -0.20 -9.38
N TYR A 36 8.88 1.01 -8.85
CA TYR A 36 8.38 2.18 -9.53
C TYR A 36 9.52 2.89 -10.26
N PRO A 37 9.45 3.15 -11.58
CA PRO A 37 10.57 3.77 -12.31
C PRO A 37 10.88 5.20 -11.84
N GLN A 38 9.89 5.95 -11.36
CA GLN A 38 10.07 7.35 -10.98
C GLN A 38 10.53 7.54 -9.53
N CYS A 39 10.72 6.47 -8.75
CA CYS A 39 11.31 6.56 -7.41
C CYS A 39 12.05 5.31 -6.98
N ASN A 40 12.70 5.34 -5.82
CA ASN A 40 13.49 4.21 -5.32
C ASN A 40 12.63 3.15 -4.61
N PHE A 41 11.34 3.04 -4.96
CA PHE A 41 10.45 2.06 -4.36
C PHE A 41 10.59 0.72 -5.08
N GLU A 42 11.02 -0.29 -4.33
CA GLU A 42 11.08 -1.67 -4.79
C GLU A 42 10.61 -2.59 -3.67
N ALA A 43 9.68 -3.49 -3.98
CA ALA A 43 9.12 -4.42 -3.01
C ALA A 43 8.65 -5.71 -3.68
N TYR A 44 8.50 -6.77 -2.88
CA TYR A 44 7.88 -7.99 -3.37
C TYR A 44 6.37 -7.79 -3.59
N ARG A 45 5.81 -8.53 -4.55
CA ARG A 45 4.40 -8.45 -4.96
C ARG A 45 3.42 -8.66 -3.79
N ASP A 46 3.76 -9.54 -2.86
CA ASP A 46 2.97 -9.86 -1.67
C ASP A 46 3.01 -8.74 -0.62
N VAL A 47 4.16 -8.07 -0.47
CA VAL A 47 4.29 -6.88 0.37
C VAL A 47 3.43 -5.75 -0.17
N VAL A 48 3.48 -5.52 -1.49
CA VAL A 48 2.63 -4.50 -2.16
C VAL A 48 1.15 -4.82 -1.96
N ARG A 49 0.73 -6.07 -2.17
CA ARG A 49 -0.65 -6.52 -1.92
C ARG A 49 -1.10 -6.27 -0.49
N LYS A 50 -0.30 -6.63 0.52
CA LYS A 50 -0.64 -6.40 1.93
C LYS A 50 -0.85 -4.92 2.23
N LEU A 51 0.02 -4.06 1.71
CA LEU A 51 -0.08 -2.60 1.90
C LEU A 51 -1.33 -2.02 1.24
N ASN A 52 -1.68 -2.45 0.04
CA ASN A 52 -2.89 -1.98 -0.65
C ASN A 52 -4.17 -2.48 0.02
N ILE A 53 -4.23 -3.74 0.46
CA ILE A 53 -5.37 -4.25 1.23
C ILE A 53 -5.54 -3.46 2.54
N TRP A 54 -4.45 -3.19 3.25
CA TRP A 54 -4.47 -2.38 4.47
C TRP A 54 -4.98 -0.96 4.22
N LYS A 55 -4.46 -0.30 3.16
CA LYS A 55 -4.90 1.04 2.74
C LYS A 55 -6.40 1.08 2.43
N SER A 56 -6.90 0.10 1.68
CA SER A 56 -8.34 0.00 1.37
C SER A 56 -9.19 -0.27 2.60
N ALA A 57 -8.73 -1.13 3.51
CA ALA A 57 -9.41 -1.39 4.78
C ALA A 57 -9.50 -0.12 5.65
N LEU A 58 -8.41 0.64 5.78
CA LEU A 58 -8.41 1.91 6.51
C LEU A 58 -9.38 2.93 5.87
N LYS A 59 -9.40 3.02 4.53
CA LYS A 59 -10.32 3.90 3.79
C LYS A 59 -11.79 3.53 4.05
N MET A 60 -12.13 2.24 4.01
CA MET A 60 -13.48 1.75 4.29
C MET A 60 -13.88 1.95 5.75
N LEU A 61 -12.92 1.93 6.69
CA LEU A 61 -13.13 2.23 8.10
C LEU A 61 -13.16 3.73 8.42
N GLY A 62 -12.88 4.62 7.44
CA GLY A 62 -12.77 6.06 7.67
C GLY A 62 -11.58 6.47 8.54
N ILE A 63 -10.60 5.59 8.73
CA ILE A 63 -9.40 5.85 9.54
C ILE A 63 -8.36 6.55 8.65
N LYS A 64 -7.99 7.78 9.00
CA LYS A 64 -6.96 8.53 8.28
C LYS A 64 -5.59 7.94 8.60
N ALA A 65 -4.89 7.44 7.59
CA ALA A 65 -3.50 7.03 7.71
C ALA A 65 -2.63 8.28 7.98
N ILE A 66 -2.00 8.32 9.15
CA ILE A 66 -1.05 9.38 9.54
C ILE A 66 0.36 8.84 9.28
N PRO A 67 1.17 9.44 8.39
CA PRO A 67 2.55 9.00 8.18
C PRO A 67 3.33 8.95 9.51
N GLY A 68 3.85 7.77 9.86
CA GLY A 68 4.57 7.55 11.13
C GLY A 68 3.67 7.24 12.34
N GLY A 69 2.36 7.13 12.15
CA GLY A 69 1.43 6.65 13.19
C GLY A 69 1.50 5.13 13.37
N VAL A 70 1.07 4.65 14.55
CA VAL A 70 1.05 3.21 14.94
C VAL A 70 0.34 2.32 13.92
N LEU A 71 -0.65 2.86 13.20
CA LEU A 71 -1.45 2.15 12.20
C LEU A 71 -0.90 2.25 10.77
N THR A 72 0.29 2.85 10.60
CA THR A 72 0.96 2.97 9.29
C THR A 72 2.34 2.35 9.37
N THR A 73 2.65 1.45 8.44
CA THR A 73 4.04 1.09 8.16
C THR A 73 4.74 2.37 7.69
N SER A 74 5.83 2.76 8.35
CA SER A 74 6.68 3.87 7.91
C SER A 74 7.32 3.51 6.57
N LEU A 75 6.58 3.63 5.47
CA LEU A 75 7.19 3.73 4.17
C LEU A 75 7.93 5.06 4.20
N PRO A 76 9.26 5.09 3.98
CA PRO A 76 10.00 6.33 4.01
C PRO A 76 9.33 7.34 3.08
N PRO A 77 9.15 8.60 3.51
CA PRO A 77 8.69 9.65 2.64
C PRO A 77 9.78 9.90 1.60
N ASP A 78 9.73 9.19 0.48
CA ASP A 78 10.50 9.57 -0.69
C ASP A 78 9.79 10.82 -1.27
N GLY A 79 10.30 12.01 -0.89
CA GLY A 79 9.86 13.31 -1.43
C GLY A 79 10.03 13.47 -2.96
N ARG A 80 10.38 12.38 -3.65
CA ARG A 80 10.51 12.27 -5.11
C ARG A 80 9.22 11.89 -5.81
N CYS A 81 8.15 11.53 -5.09
CA CYS A 81 6.87 11.19 -5.73
C CYS A 81 5.83 12.27 -5.53
N LYS A 82 5.64 13.03 -6.60
CA LYS A 82 4.44 13.83 -6.77
C LYS A 82 3.32 12.87 -7.23
N PRO A 83 2.18 12.80 -6.54
CA PRO A 83 0.97 12.32 -7.19
C PRO A 83 0.65 13.27 -8.35
N GLU A 84 0.25 12.72 -9.49
CA GLU A 84 -0.38 13.50 -10.58
C GLU A 84 -1.72 14.08 -10.12
#